data_AF-A0A8T7J2M5-F1
#
_entry.id   AF-A0A8T7J2M5-F1
#
_cell.length_a   1.000
_cell.length_b   1.000
_cell.length_c   1.000
_cell.angle_alpha   90.00
_cell.angle_beta   90.00
_cell.angle_gamma   90.00
#
_symmetry.space_group_name_H-M   'P 1'
#
loop_
_entity.id
_entity.type
_entity.pdbx_description
1 polymer ?
#
loop_
_entity_poly.entity_id
_entity_poly.type
_entity_poly.pdbx_seq_one_letter_code
_entity_poly.pdbx_strand_id
1 'polypeptide(L)'
;MAPTRENFVQYNDQNILSEDSAKALPRTERLETITKQMKQVGFSHTRVSYLFDKYSSTVLGIFENQYQLMKEHKTLLDNHKDVMSFLMANQGKSKSELQQEIERFDQLVKLERDKIAPKIKAYEKASDKIWRENAKLTAQIAVQALELSLFIYQASQTDEGVGELLMVNMLEMMFAANKLNQPAKLAKIRLHLAKLANDFIEDEQAIIDISKRLQEYQDEQ
;
A
#
# COMPACT_ATOMS: atom_id res chain seq x y z
N MET A 1 -11.13 -27.15 -9.02
CA MET A 1 -9.95 -27.24 -8.15
C MET A 1 -10.20 -26.36 -6.94
N ALA A 2 -10.14 -26.92 -5.73
CA ALA A 2 -10.32 -26.15 -4.50
C ALA A 2 -9.03 -25.40 -4.15
N PRO A 3 -9.09 -24.13 -3.70
CA PRO A 3 -7.90 -23.38 -3.33
C PRO A 3 -7.26 -23.96 -2.07
N THR A 4 -5.96 -24.24 -2.14
CA THR A 4 -5.11 -24.76 -1.05
C THR A 4 -4.81 -23.68 0.00
N ARG A 5 -4.54 -24.11 1.23
CA ARG A 5 -4.39 -23.32 2.47
C ARG A 5 -3.18 -22.35 2.52
N GLU A 6 -2.56 -22.02 1.39
CA GLU A 6 -1.35 -21.17 1.33
C GLU A 6 -1.66 -19.67 1.17
N ASN A 7 -2.93 -19.28 1.09
CA ASN A 7 -3.34 -17.96 0.60
C ASN A 7 -3.81 -16.95 1.67
N PHE A 8 -3.71 -17.26 2.97
CA PHE A 8 -4.27 -16.40 4.02
C PHE A 8 -3.44 -16.35 5.31
N VAL A 9 -3.28 -15.15 5.90
CA VAL A 9 -2.81 -14.99 7.28
C VAL A 9 -4.04 -14.92 8.20
N GLN A 10 -4.17 -15.84 9.16
CA GLN A 10 -5.31 -15.83 10.09
C GLN A 10 -5.16 -14.77 11.20
N TYR A 11 -6.21 -13.99 11.42
CA TYR A 11 -6.33 -13.03 12.53
C TYR A 11 -7.75 -13.01 13.08
N ASN A 12 -7.95 -13.33 14.36
CA ASN A 12 -9.27 -13.38 14.99
C ASN A 12 -10.32 -14.07 14.09
N ASP A 13 -10.00 -15.28 13.62
CA ASP A 13 -10.81 -16.10 12.69
C ASP A 13 -11.02 -15.53 11.28
N GLN A 14 -10.38 -14.41 10.93
CA GLN A 14 -10.43 -13.80 9.60
C GLN A 14 -9.22 -14.17 8.75
N ASN A 15 -9.50 -14.44 7.47
CA ASN A 15 -8.52 -14.73 6.44
C ASN A 15 -8.05 -13.41 5.80
N ILE A 16 -6.87 -12.93 6.16
CA ILE A 16 -6.25 -11.74 5.56
C ILE A 16 -5.66 -12.12 4.20
N LEU A 17 -5.89 -11.27 3.19
CA LEU A 17 -5.49 -11.47 1.80
C LEU A 17 -3.96 -11.67 1.71
N SER A 18 -3.48 -12.69 0.99
CA SER A 18 -2.04 -12.81 0.66
C SER A 18 -1.61 -11.89 -0.47
N GLU A 19 -0.31 -11.73 -0.69
CA GLU A 19 0.23 -10.96 -1.82
C GLU A 19 -0.19 -11.55 -3.17
N ASP A 20 -0.06 -12.87 -3.33
CA ASP A 20 -0.42 -13.57 -4.58
C ASP A 20 -1.92 -13.47 -4.85
N SER A 21 -2.73 -13.67 -3.81
CA SER A 21 -4.19 -13.52 -3.92
C SER A 21 -4.57 -12.08 -4.26
N ALA A 22 -3.90 -11.09 -3.66
CA ALA A 22 -4.14 -9.69 -3.97
C ALA A 22 -3.84 -9.38 -5.43
N LYS A 23 -2.70 -9.84 -5.95
CA LYS A 23 -2.31 -9.63 -7.36
C LYS A 23 -3.22 -10.33 -8.35
N ALA A 24 -3.83 -11.45 -7.96
CA ALA A 24 -4.78 -12.17 -8.80
C ALA A 24 -6.18 -11.51 -8.86
N LEU A 25 -6.52 -10.62 -7.93
CA LEU A 25 -7.80 -9.92 -7.93
C LEU A 25 -7.86 -8.85 -9.03
N PRO A 26 -9.04 -8.67 -9.66
CA PRO A 26 -9.30 -7.50 -10.48
C PRO A 26 -9.01 -6.21 -9.70
N ARG A 27 -8.42 -5.22 -10.37
CA ARG A 27 -7.98 -3.94 -9.79
C ARG A 27 -8.99 -3.29 -8.83
N THR A 28 -10.24 -3.14 -9.24
CA THR A 28 -11.30 -2.55 -8.40
C THR A 28 -11.59 -3.41 -7.17
N GLU A 29 -11.67 -4.72 -7.36
CA GLU A 29 -11.90 -5.66 -6.26
C GLU A 29 -10.72 -5.72 -5.29
N ARG A 30 -9.49 -5.62 -5.80
CA ARG A 30 -8.25 -5.53 -5.01
C ARG A 30 -8.28 -4.27 -4.13
N LEU A 31 -8.57 -3.11 -4.71
CA LEU A 31 -8.69 -1.84 -3.96
C LEU A 31 -9.73 -1.95 -2.85
N GLU A 32 -10.93 -2.43 -3.18
CA GLU A 32 -12.04 -2.54 -2.23
C GLU A 32 -11.75 -3.54 -1.12
N THR A 33 -11.18 -4.70 -1.47
CA THR A 33 -10.85 -5.76 -0.52
C THR A 33 -9.77 -5.31 0.46
N ILE A 34 -8.66 -4.75 -0.04
CA ILE A 34 -7.58 -4.24 0.81
C ILE A 34 -8.13 -3.16 1.75
N THR A 35 -8.85 -2.17 1.22
CA THR A 35 -9.43 -1.07 2.02
C THR A 35 -10.40 -1.59 3.09
N LYS A 36 -11.24 -2.57 2.74
CA LYS A 36 -12.18 -3.21 3.67
C LYS A 36 -11.44 -3.96 4.78
N GLN A 37 -10.42 -4.75 4.44
CA GLN A 37 -9.64 -5.50 5.42
C GLN A 37 -8.86 -4.55 6.35
N MET A 38 -8.31 -3.45 5.83
CA MET A 38 -7.68 -2.43 6.67
C MET A 38 -8.65 -1.85 7.70
N LYS A 39 -9.88 -1.51 7.26
CA LYS A 39 -10.94 -1.04 8.15
C LYS A 39 -11.36 -2.09 9.18
N GLN A 40 -11.41 -3.37 8.81
CA GLN A 40 -11.78 -4.47 9.70
C GLN A 40 -10.72 -4.73 10.78
N VAL A 41 -9.44 -4.71 10.41
CA VAL A 41 -8.32 -4.81 11.37
C VAL A 41 -8.33 -3.63 12.35
N GLY A 42 -8.71 -2.46 11.86
CA GLY A 42 -9.02 -1.30 12.69
C GLY A 42 -7.80 -0.57 13.23
N PHE A 43 -8.09 0.56 13.88
CA PHE A 43 -7.13 1.61 14.18
C PHE A 43 -6.92 1.82 15.69
N SER A 44 -7.39 0.89 16.52
CA SER A 44 -7.21 0.97 17.97
C SER A 44 -5.78 0.63 18.38
N HIS A 45 -5.27 1.32 19.39
CA HIS A 45 -4.00 1.01 20.04
C HIS A 45 -4.23 0.21 21.33
N THR A 46 -3.37 -0.77 21.59
CA THR A 46 -3.41 -1.60 22.81
C THR A 46 -2.09 -1.46 23.53
N ARG A 47 -2.14 -1.03 24.79
CA ARG A 47 -0.94 -0.86 25.62
C ARG A 47 -0.41 -2.21 26.12
N VAL A 48 0.88 -2.41 26.00
CA VAL A 48 1.61 -3.64 26.36
C VAL A 48 2.82 -3.29 27.22
N SER A 49 3.75 -2.50 26.68
CA SER A 49 4.97 -2.03 27.35
C SER A 49 5.45 -0.76 26.65
N TYR A 50 6.23 0.08 27.33
CA TYR A 50 6.64 1.37 26.77
C TYR A 50 7.32 1.25 25.39
N LEU A 51 8.27 0.32 25.24
CA LEU A 51 8.99 0.12 23.97
C LEU A 51 8.07 -0.43 22.86
N PHE A 52 7.23 -1.41 23.18
CA PHE A 52 6.31 -1.99 22.20
C PHE A 52 5.19 -1.02 21.84
N ASP A 53 4.73 -0.20 22.78
CA ASP A 53 3.70 0.81 22.56
C ASP A 53 4.21 1.89 21.60
N LYS A 54 5.48 2.31 21.76
CA LYS A 54 6.14 3.22 20.81
C LYS A 54 6.24 2.61 19.41
N TYR A 55 6.71 1.37 19.31
CA TYR A 55 6.81 0.65 18.04
C TYR A 55 5.44 0.48 17.36
N SER A 56 4.46 -0.06 18.09
CA SER A 56 3.12 -0.31 17.57
C SER A 56 2.33 0.96 17.24
N SER A 57 2.64 2.09 17.89
CA SER A 57 2.12 3.40 17.50
C SER A 57 2.69 3.87 16.16
N THR A 58 3.99 3.66 15.90
CA THR A 58 4.59 3.93 14.58
C THR A 58 3.94 3.09 13.49
N VAL A 59 3.79 1.78 13.72
CA VAL A 59 3.11 0.88 12.78
C VAL A 59 1.67 1.31 12.52
N LEU A 60 0.94 1.70 13.58
CA LEU A 60 -0.43 2.22 13.44
C LEU A 60 -0.47 3.48 12.58
N GLY A 61 0.46 4.43 12.78
CA GLY A 61 0.53 5.64 11.97
C GLY A 61 0.78 5.37 10.48
N ILE A 62 1.67 4.43 10.16
CA ILE A 62 1.91 3.97 8.78
C ILE A 62 0.63 3.37 8.19
N PHE A 63 -0.02 2.50 8.95
CA PHE A 63 -1.24 1.82 8.52
C PHE A 63 -2.41 2.79 8.29
N GLU A 64 -2.59 3.77 9.18
CA GLU A 64 -3.58 4.85 9.02
C GLU A 64 -3.30 5.69 7.78
N ASN A 65 -2.03 6.07 7.57
CA ASN A 65 -1.64 6.84 6.40
C ASN A 65 -1.95 6.08 5.12
N GLN A 66 -1.54 4.81 5.03
CA GLN A 66 -1.81 3.99 3.86
C GLN A 66 -3.31 3.80 3.61
N TYR A 67 -4.13 3.69 4.67
CA TYR A 67 -5.58 3.63 4.54
C TYR A 67 -6.16 4.93 3.96
N GLN A 68 -5.64 6.09 4.35
CA GLN A 68 -6.07 7.36 3.74
C GLN A 68 -5.62 7.48 2.30
N LEU A 69 -4.38 7.08 1.97
CA LEU A 69 -3.90 7.06 0.59
C LEU A 69 -4.77 6.18 -0.32
N MET A 70 -5.20 5.01 0.16
CA MET A 70 -6.12 4.14 -0.59
C MET A 70 -7.47 4.84 -0.88
N LYS A 71 -7.98 5.63 0.07
CA LYS A 71 -9.21 6.42 -0.13
C LYS A 71 -9.02 7.60 -1.08
N GLU A 72 -7.91 8.32 -0.94
CA GLU A 72 -7.53 9.41 -1.85
C GLU A 72 -7.38 8.87 -3.28
N HIS A 73 -6.69 7.73 -3.43
CA HIS A 73 -6.52 7.05 -4.70
C HIS A 73 -7.87 6.60 -5.28
N LYS A 74 -8.76 5.99 -4.48
CA LYS A 74 -10.11 5.67 -4.95
C LYS A 74 -10.85 6.89 -5.50
N THR A 75 -10.79 8.01 -4.77
CA THR A 75 -11.46 9.26 -5.18
C THR A 75 -10.88 9.79 -6.50
N LEU A 76 -9.56 9.72 -6.64
CA LEU A 76 -8.87 10.05 -7.88
C LEU A 76 -9.38 9.17 -9.05
N LEU A 77 -9.48 7.86 -8.86
CA LEU A 77 -9.97 6.95 -9.90
C LEU A 77 -11.43 7.18 -10.28
N ASP A 78 -12.28 7.47 -9.30
CA ASP A 78 -13.69 7.76 -9.54
C ASP A 78 -13.85 9.06 -10.35
N ASN A 79 -13.00 10.07 -10.10
CA ASN A 79 -13.02 11.36 -10.80
C ASN A 79 -12.36 11.33 -12.19
N HIS A 80 -11.45 10.37 -12.44
CA HIS A 80 -10.66 10.26 -13.68
C HIS A 80 -10.83 8.89 -14.35
N LYS A 81 -12.04 8.34 -14.30
CA LYS A 81 -12.35 7.00 -14.81
C LYS A 81 -12.07 6.85 -16.30
N ASP A 82 -12.32 7.90 -17.09
CA ASP A 82 -12.06 7.94 -18.52
C ASP A 82 -10.57 7.91 -18.85
N VAL A 83 -9.76 8.69 -18.13
CA VAL A 83 -8.29 8.65 -18.20
C VAL A 83 -7.76 7.25 -17.94
N MET A 84 -8.20 6.65 -16.82
CA MET A 84 -7.75 5.31 -16.46
C MET A 84 -8.19 4.28 -17.50
N SER A 85 -9.43 4.36 -17.99
CA SER A 85 -9.92 3.45 -19.03
C SER A 85 -9.11 3.58 -20.32
N PHE A 86 -8.73 4.81 -20.71
CA PHE A 86 -7.89 5.06 -21.86
C PHE A 86 -6.47 4.50 -21.68
N LEU A 87 -5.83 4.77 -20.54
CA LEU A 87 -4.49 4.26 -20.25
C LEU A 87 -4.46 2.73 -20.21
N MET A 88 -5.49 2.10 -19.64
CA MET A 88 -5.65 0.64 -19.65
C MET A 88 -5.81 0.06 -21.05
N ALA A 89 -6.66 0.66 -21.89
CA ALA A 89 -6.86 0.19 -23.26
C ALA A 89 -5.58 0.29 -24.11
N ASN A 90 -4.63 1.11 -23.68
CA ASN A 90 -3.35 1.34 -24.33
C ASN A 90 -2.16 0.82 -23.51
N GLN A 91 -2.43 -0.03 -22.49
CA GLN A 91 -1.39 -0.60 -21.66
C GLN A 91 -0.42 -1.44 -22.51
N GLY A 92 0.88 -1.30 -22.24
CA GLY A 92 1.93 -2.00 -22.98
C GLY A 92 2.35 -1.33 -24.29
N LYS A 93 1.66 -0.27 -24.73
CA LYS A 93 2.16 0.58 -25.82
C LYS A 93 3.42 1.31 -25.37
N SER A 94 4.35 1.49 -26.29
CA SER A 94 5.49 2.36 -26.08
C SER A 94 5.03 3.81 -25.92
N LYS A 95 5.93 4.65 -25.42
CA LYS A 95 5.70 6.09 -25.28
C LYS A 95 5.19 6.72 -26.58
N SER A 96 5.88 6.52 -27.70
CA SER A 96 5.51 7.10 -29.00
C SER A 96 4.12 6.62 -29.46
N GLU A 97 3.81 5.35 -29.27
CA GLU A 97 2.51 4.78 -29.64
C GLU A 97 1.39 5.33 -28.75
N LEU A 98 1.62 5.49 -27.44
CA LEU A 98 0.65 6.10 -26.54
C LEU A 98 0.37 7.56 -26.92
N GLN A 99 1.39 8.31 -27.34
CA GLN A 99 1.24 9.70 -27.81
C GLN A 99 0.36 9.78 -29.06
N GLN A 100 0.63 8.92 -30.04
CA GLN A 100 -0.17 8.85 -31.27
C GLN A 100 -1.62 8.50 -30.96
N GLU A 101 -1.86 7.65 -29.97
CA GLU A 101 -3.21 7.29 -29.53
C GLU A 101 -3.94 8.44 -28.84
N ILE A 102 -3.23 9.22 -28.03
CA ILE A 102 -3.77 10.44 -27.41
C ILE A 102 -4.17 11.43 -28.50
N GLU A 103 -3.29 11.70 -29.46
CA GLU A 103 -3.55 12.62 -30.57
C GLU A 103 -4.71 12.14 -31.44
N ARG A 104 -4.74 10.84 -31.77
CA ARG A 104 -5.83 10.24 -32.53
C ARG A 104 -7.15 10.35 -31.79
N PHE A 105 -7.17 10.09 -30.47
CA PHE A 105 -8.38 10.24 -29.66
C PHE A 105 -8.85 11.70 -29.67
N ASP A 106 -7.95 12.65 -29.44
CA ASP A 106 -8.29 14.07 -29.34
C ASP A 106 -8.75 14.69 -30.67
N GLN A 107 -8.26 14.19 -31.81
CA GLN A 107 -8.74 14.60 -33.14
C GLN A 107 -10.19 14.16 -33.41
N LEU A 108 -10.62 13.04 -32.82
CA LEU A 108 -11.99 12.52 -32.96
C LEU A 108 -12.99 13.26 -32.07
N VAL A 109 -12.49 13.97 -31.06
CA VAL A 109 -13.31 14.69 -30.08
C VAL A 109 -13.45 16.16 -30.45
N LYS A 110 -14.71 16.62 -30.55
CA LYS A 110 -14.99 18.01 -30.95
C LYS A 110 -14.86 19.04 -29.82
N LEU A 111 -15.09 18.62 -28.57
CA LEU A 111 -15.11 19.52 -27.43
C LEU A 111 -13.81 19.39 -26.63
N GLU A 112 -13.17 20.52 -26.32
CA GLU A 112 -11.90 20.54 -25.59
C GLU A 112 -11.97 19.82 -24.24
N ARG A 113 -13.09 19.94 -23.53
CA ARG A 113 -13.31 19.29 -22.22
C ARG A 113 -13.34 17.76 -22.30
N ASP A 114 -13.57 17.20 -23.47
CA ASP A 114 -13.73 15.76 -23.67
C ASP A 114 -12.43 15.12 -24.18
N LYS A 115 -11.44 15.93 -24.57
CA LYS A 115 -10.10 15.48 -24.95
C LYS A 115 -9.40 14.77 -23.80
N ILE A 116 -8.62 13.75 -24.12
CA ILE A 116 -7.92 12.91 -23.17
C ILE A 116 -6.60 13.52 -22.72
N ALA A 117 -5.87 14.24 -23.58
CA ALA A 117 -4.60 14.86 -23.20
C ALA A 117 -4.71 15.80 -21.98
N PRO A 118 -5.63 16.80 -21.94
CA PRO A 118 -5.75 17.69 -20.78
C PRO A 118 -6.22 16.93 -19.53
N LYS A 119 -7.01 15.87 -19.68
CA LYS A 119 -7.48 15.05 -18.55
C LYS A 119 -6.36 14.18 -17.97
N ILE A 120 -5.48 13.62 -18.81
CA ILE A 120 -4.27 12.91 -18.38
C ILE A 120 -3.39 13.85 -17.56
N LYS A 121 -3.16 15.09 -18.03
CA LYS A 121 -2.38 16.09 -17.29
C LYS A 121 -2.99 16.46 -15.95
N ALA A 122 -4.31 16.62 -15.90
CA ALA A 122 -5.02 16.90 -14.64
C ALA A 122 -4.91 15.71 -13.65
N TYR A 123 -5.01 14.49 -14.17
CA TYR A 123 -4.88 13.27 -13.38
C TYR A 123 -3.46 13.11 -12.80
N GLU A 124 -2.41 13.28 -13.60
CA GLU A 124 -1.01 13.22 -13.14
C GLU A 124 -0.72 14.23 -12.02
N LYS A 125 -1.20 15.46 -12.19
CA LYS A 125 -1.07 16.50 -11.17
C LYS A 125 -1.77 16.11 -9.87
N ALA A 126 -2.93 15.46 -9.97
CA ALA A 126 -3.71 15.03 -8.81
C ALA A 126 -3.12 13.78 -8.14
N SER A 127 -2.40 12.93 -8.87
CA SER A 127 -1.78 11.71 -8.36
C SER A 127 -0.38 11.91 -7.77
N ASP A 128 0.33 12.98 -8.12
CA ASP A 128 1.69 13.29 -7.64
C ASP A 128 1.88 13.19 -6.13
N LYS A 129 0.93 13.75 -5.37
CA LYS A 129 0.97 13.70 -3.91
C LYS A 129 0.88 12.25 -3.42
N ILE A 130 -0.06 11.47 -3.97
CA ILE A 130 -0.31 10.08 -3.58
C ILE A 130 0.95 9.24 -3.82
N TRP A 131 1.59 9.38 -4.98
CA TRP A 131 2.80 8.62 -5.31
C TRP A 131 4.00 8.95 -4.44
N ARG A 132 4.24 10.24 -4.19
CA ARG A 132 5.34 10.66 -3.29
C ARG A 132 5.14 10.14 -1.87
N GLU A 133 3.90 10.21 -1.36
CA GLU A 133 3.59 9.70 -0.03
C GLU A 133 3.68 8.17 0.03
N ASN A 134 3.20 7.46 -0.99
CA ASN A 134 3.33 6.00 -1.11
C ASN A 134 4.80 5.56 -1.11
N ALA A 135 5.64 6.16 -1.95
CA ALA A 135 7.07 5.83 -2.02
C ALA A 135 7.80 6.03 -0.68
N LYS A 136 7.43 7.08 0.08
CA LYS A 136 7.97 7.31 1.42
C LYS A 136 7.53 6.22 2.39
N LEU A 137 6.28 5.78 2.32
CA LEU A 137 5.75 4.71 3.17
C LEU A 137 6.36 3.36 2.85
N THR A 138 6.69 3.04 1.59
CA THR A 138 7.42 1.80 1.22
C THR A 138 8.64 1.58 2.10
N ALA A 139 9.49 2.62 2.20
CA ALA A 139 10.71 2.55 3.00
C ALA A 139 10.40 2.39 4.50
N GLN A 140 9.39 3.09 5.01
CA GLN A 140 8.98 2.99 6.41
C GLN A 140 8.42 1.61 6.75
N ILE A 141 7.58 1.02 5.88
CA ILE A 141 7.03 -0.32 6.04
C ILE A 141 8.16 -1.35 6.11
N ALA A 142 9.14 -1.26 5.19
CA ALA A 142 10.28 -2.18 5.17
C ALA A 142 11.12 -2.10 6.46
N VAL A 143 11.45 -0.88 6.90
CA VAL A 143 12.18 -0.67 8.17
C VAL A 143 11.42 -1.26 9.36
N GLN A 144 10.11 -0.99 9.45
CA GLN A 144 9.30 -1.45 10.57
C GLN A 144 9.07 -2.98 10.57
N ALA A 145 9.08 -3.62 9.39
CA ALA A 145 9.03 -5.08 9.27
C ALA A 145 10.35 -5.73 9.74
N LEU A 146 11.49 -5.11 9.43
CA LEU A 146 12.80 -5.54 9.94
C LEU A 146 12.88 -5.37 11.46
N GLU A 147 12.46 -4.21 11.99
CA GLU A 147 12.40 -3.97 13.44
C GLU A 147 11.53 -5.01 14.16
N LEU A 148 10.34 -5.34 13.62
CA LEU A 148 9.48 -6.40 14.18
C LEU A 148 10.19 -7.75 14.25
N SER A 149 10.87 -8.10 13.17
CA SER A 149 11.55 -9.39 13.04
C SER A 149 12.69 -9.50 14.06
N LEU A 150 13.42 -8.41 14.29
CA LEU A 150 14.44 -8.31 15.34
C LEU A 150 13.82 -8.43 16.74
N PHE A 151 12.71 -7.75 17.02
CA PHE A 151 11.99 -7.87 18.30
C PHE A 151 11.57 -9.33 18.57
N ILE A 152 11.00 -10.01 17.57
CA ILE A 152 10.58 -11.41 17.68
C ILE A 152 11.79 -12.33 17.89
N TYR A 153 12.85 -12.15 17.11
CA TYR A 153 14.07 -12.96 17.20
C TYR A 153 14.73 -12.82 18.58
N GLN A 154 14.91 -11.60 19.07
CA GLN A 154 15.50 -11.34 20.39
C GLN A 154 14.64 -11.91 21.51
N ALA A 155 13.32 -11.78 21.44
CA ALA A 155 12.42 -12.38 22.43
C ALA A 155 12.45 -13.93 22.42
N SER A 156 12.84 -14.55 21.29
CA SER A 156 12.94 -16.01 21.16
C SER A 156 14.30 -16.59 21.60
N GLN A 157 15.34 -15.76 21.67
CA GLN A 157 16.68 -16.15 22.08
C GLN A 157 16.86 -15.82 23.57
N THR A 158 16.57 -16.79 24.44
CA THR A 158 16.50 -16.60 25.90
C THR A 158 17.81 -16.65 26.67
N ASP A 159 18.99 -16.68 26.02
CA ASP A 159 20.26 -16.79 26.76
C ASP A 159 21.21 -15.60 26.54
N GLU A 160 21.31 -14.78 27.60
CA GLU A 160 22.48 -14.04 28.09
C GLU A 160 23.01 -12.79 27.33
N GLY A 161 22.46 -12.39 26.19
CA GLY A 161 23.05 -11.30 25.37
C GLY A 161 22.37 -9.93 25.38
N VAL A 162 21.31 -9.72 26.16
CA VAL A 162 20.40 -8.57 25.97
C VAL A 162 20.66 -7.50 27.04
N GLY A 163 21.04 -6.29 26.62
CA GLY A 163 21.39 -5.19 27.55
C GLY A 163 20.30 -4.86 28.58
N GLU A 164 20.70 -4.32 29.73
CA GLU A 164 19.89 -4.15 30.95
C GLU A 164 18.52 -3.48 30.72
N LEU A 165 18.44 -2.47 29.84
CA LEU A 165 17.19 -1.81 29.45
C LEU A 165 16.23 -2.76 28.73
N LEU A 166 16.75 -3.60 27.83
CA LEU A 166 15.96 -4.59 27.11
C LEU A 166 15.57 -5.75 28.03
N MET A 167 16.39 -6.16 29.00
CA MET A 167 16.03 -7.20 29.98
C MET A 167 14.83 -6.81 30.85
N VAL A 168 14.76 -5.58 31.36
CA VAL A 168 13.61 -5.12 32.16
C VAL A 168 12.33 -5.12 31.34
N ASN A 169 12.40 -4.64 30.09
CA ASN A 169 11.27 -4.66 29.17
C ASN A 169 10.92 -6.09 28.73
N MET A 170 11.90 -6.98 28.57
CA MET A 170 11.70 -8.38 28.23
C MET A 170 11.04 -9.14 29.38
N LEU A 171 11.38 -8.83 30.64
CA LEU A 171 10.69 -9.32 31.83
C LEU A 171 9.22 -8.87 31.85
N GLU A 172 8.92 -7.60 31.61
CA GLU A 172 7.53 -7.13 31.47
C GLU A 172 6.80 -7.84 30.31
N MET A 173 7.48 -8.00 29.17
CA MET A 173 6.99 -8.74 28.00
C MET A 173 6.80 -10.24 28.27
N MET A 174 7.64 -10.87 29.10
CA MET A 174 7.53 -12.27 29.52
C MET A 174 6.38 -12.46 30.51
N PHE A 175 6.20 -11.55 31.48
CA PHE A 175 4.99 -11.50 32.32
C PHE A 175 3.74 -11.22 31.49
N ALA A 176 3.90 -10.52 30.37
CA ALA A 176 2.89 -10.25 29.36
C ALA A 176 2.94 -11.26 28.19
N ALA A 177 3.59 -12.43 28.28
CA ALA A 177 3.76 -13.32 27.11
C ALA A 177 2.42 -13.79 26.52
N ASN A 178 1.40 -13.98 27.37
CA ASN A 178 0.02 -14.18 26.94
C ASN A 178 -0.61 -12.93 26.29
N LYS A 179 -0.16 -11.73 26.65
CA LYS A 179 -0.61 -10.42 26.15
C LYS A 179 0.15 -9.93 24.92
N LEU A 180 1.32 -10.49 24.57
CA LEU A 180 2.17 -10.04 23.45
C LEU A 180 1.84 -10.71 22.11
N ASN A 181 1.38 -11.96 22.16
CA ASN A 181 1.06 -12.73 20.97
C ASN A 181 0.02 -12.03 20.07
N GLN A 182 -0.97 -11.36 20.66
CA GLN A 182 -2.02 -10.69 19.89
C GLN A 182 -1.58 -9.31 19.32
N PRO A 183 -0.94 -8.42 20.11
CA PRO A 183 -0.41 -7.16 19.60
C PRO A 183 0.68 -7.32 18.54
N ALA A 184 1.58 -8.29 18.70
CA ALA A 184 2.60 -8.58 17.68
C ALA A 184 1.98 -9.09 16.36
N LYS A 185 0.97 -9.98 16.45
CA LYS A 185 0.19 -10.40 15.29
C LYS A 185 -0.52 -9.22 14.63
N LEU A 186 -1.16 -8.36 15.41
CA LEU A 186 -1.83 -7.16 14.91
C LEU A 186 -0.85 -6.23 14.18
N ALA A 187 0.33 -5.97 14.74
CA ALA A 187 1.37 -5.18 14.09
C ALA A 187 1.82 -5.81 12.76
N LYS A 188 2.04 -7.13 12.74
CA LYS A 188 2.39 -7.87 11.52
C LYS A 188 1.33 -7.73 10.43
N ILE A 189 0.06 -7.83 10.78
CA ILE A 189 -1.05 -7.72 9.83
C ILE A 189 -1.21 -6.29 9.31
N ARG A 190 -1.04 -5.29 10.18
CA ARG A 190 -1.04 -3.89 9.77
C ARG A 190 0.07 -3.59 8.77
N LEU A 191 1.29 -4.06 9.03
CA LEU A 191 2.41 -3.94 8.08
C LEU A 191 2.15 -4.68 6.77
N HIS A 192 1.60 -5.89 6.86
CA HIS A 192 1.22 -6.69 5.68
C HIS A 192 0.19 -5.97 4.80
N LEU A 193 -0.92 -5.52 5.38
CA LEU A 193 -1.95 -4.79 4.64
C LEU A 193 -1.46 -3.44 4.13
N ALA A 194 -0.61 -2.75 4.90
CA ALA A 194 0.03 -1.52 4.44
C ALA A 194 0.92 -1.80 3.22
N LYS A 195 1.68 -2.90 3.22
CA LYS A 195 2.45 -3.35 2.06
C LYS A 195 1.55 -3.67 0.86
N LEU A 196 0.46 -4.43 1.05
CA LEU A 196 -0.47 -4.73 -0.07
C LEU A 196 -1.05 -3.47 -0.71
N ALA A 197 -1.44 -2.50 0.12
CA ALA A 197 -1.94 -1.22 -0.35
C ALA A 197 -0.86 -0.40 -1.05
N ASN A 198 0.38 -0.45 -0.55
CA ASN A 198 1.52 0.21 -1.15
C ASN A 198 1.85 -0.38 -2.53
N ASP A 199 1.96 -1.71 -2.60
CA ASP A 199 2.20 -2.47 -3.83
C ASP A 199 1.09 -2.21 -4.86
N PHE A 200 -0.17 -2.08 -4.40
CA PHE A 200 -1.29 -1.71 -5.28
C PHE A 200 -1.09 -0.32 -5.88
N ILE A 201 -0.79 0.71 -5.08
CA ILE A 201 -0.60 2.08 -5.59
C ILE A 201 0.65 2.16 -6.50
N GLU A 202 1.68 1.37 -6.24
CA GLU A 202 2.88 1.28 -7.08
C GLU A 202 2.59 0.64 -8.44
N ASP A 203 1.85 -0.48 -8.46
CA ASP A 203 1.37 -1.11 -9.71
C ASP A 203 0.57 -0.11 -10.55
N GLU A 204 -0.28 0.69 -9.89
CA GLU A 204 -1.06 1.76 -10.51
C GLU A 204 -0.20 2.88 -11.07
N GLN A 205 0.83 3.30 -10.34
CA GLN A 205 1.77 4.30 -10.81
C GLN A 205 2.52 3.82 -12.07
N ALA A 206 2.93 2.54 -12.13
CA ALA A 206 3.69 2.01 -13.25
C ALA A 206 2.93 2.09 -14.59
N ILE A 207 1.60 1.99 -14.56
CA ILE A 207 0.73 2.20 -15.73
C ILE A 207 0.85 3.64 -16.26
N ILE A 208 1.11 4.60 -15.38
CA ILE A 208 0.99 6.04 -15.63
C ILE A 208 2.37 6.69 -15.80
N ASP A 209 3.45 6.10 -15.28
CA ASP A 209 4.82 6.58 -15.55
C ASP A 209 5.20 6.48 -17.04
N ILE A 210 4.42 5.74 -17.86
CA ILE A 210 4.49 5.78 -19.32
C ILE A 210 3.95 7.11 -19.88
N SER A 211 2.92 7.71 -19.25
CA SER A 211 2.34 9.00 -19.67
C SER A 211 3.12 10.20 -19.16
N LYS A 212 3.67 10.15 -17.94
CA LYS A 212 4.47 11.27 -17.39
C LYS A 212 5.70 11.61 -18.22
N ARG A 213 6.39 10.57 -18.73
CA ARG A 213 7.56 10.77 -19.59
C ARG A 213 7.19 11.44 -20.92
N LEU A 214 5.92 11.42 -21.36
CA LEU A 214 5.48 12.08 -22.60
C LEU A 214 5.57 13.60 -22.54
N GLN A 215 5.28 14.20 -21.38
CA GLN A 215 5.28 15.66 -21.23
C GLN A 215 6.70 16.24 -21.27
N GLU A 216 7.70 15.53 -20.72
CA GLU A 216 9.11 15.96 -20.80
C GLU A 216 9.61 16.08 -22.25
N TYR A 217 9.04 15.34 -23.20
CA TYR A 217 9.40 15.45 -24.63
C TYR A 217 8.62 16.53 -25.38
N GLN A 218 7.50 17.01 -24.83
CA GLN A 218 6.70 18.09 -25.42
C GLN A 218 7.15 19.47 -24.93
N ASP A 219 7.72 19.56 -23.72
CA ASP A 219 8.30 20.80 -23.20
C ASP A 219 9.75 21.04 -23.70
N GLU A 220 10.38 20.05 -24.34
CA GLU A 220 11.71 20.13 -24.98
C GLU A 220 11.66 20.36 -26.51
N GLN A 221 10.47 20.50 -27.11
CA GLN A 221 10.26 20.87 -28.53
C GLN A 221 9.53 22.21 -28.66
#